data_AF-A0A3P7DRK7-F1
#
_entry.id   AF-A0A3P7DRK7-F1
#
_cell.length_a   1.000
_cell.length_b   1.000
_cell.length_c   1.000
_cell.angle_alpha   90.00
_cell.angle_beta   90.00
_cell.angle_gamma   90.00
#
_symmetry.space_group_name_H-M   'P 1'
#
loop_
_entity.id
_entity.type
_entity.pdbx_description
1 polymer ?
#
loop_
_entity_poly.entity_id
_entity_poly.type
_entity_poly.pdbx_seq_one_letter_code
_entity_poly.pdbx_strand_id
1 'polypeptide(L)'
;MQQNEIKMESEWPTTPPLPKVQVVDVPRFFFPKGIPISISENEAALRRVSDVFSTIGNKVTMINMAEVCRAAGIPIYWKRSVYDSCCNNLPRPITIADFASWWNRMTAVAHDEASRFVYTLAGPHRNYLTKEDLAPILKDLIETFPGLHFLREAEEFHSRYVETVIVRIFWAVNRSWTGRITINELRRSNFLEVNNKVKCEDLLKQTICL
;
A
#
# COMPACT_ATOMS: atom_id res chain seq x y z
N MET A 1 -75.86 18.45 -35.09
CA MET A 1 -75.20 17.75 -36.22
C MET A 1 -73.70 17.85 -36.00
N GLN A 2 -73.03 16.69 -36.01
CA GLN A 2 -71.58 16.43 -36.13
C GLN A 2 -70.63 17.03 -35.07
N GLN A 3 -70.49 16.29 -33.97
CA GLN A 3 -69.22 16.18 -33.23
C GLN A 3 -68.36 15.13 -33.96
N ASN A 4 -67.18 15.52 -34.46
CA ASN A 4 -66.16 14.56 -34.88
C ASN A 4 -65.00 14.66 -33.89
N GLU A 5 -64.86 13.62 -33.07
CA GLU A 5 -63.76 13.39 -32.14
C GLU A 5 -62.43 13.23 -32.88
N ILE A 6 -61.44 14.01 -32.46
CA ILE A 6 -60.05 13.83 -32.85
C ILE A 6 -59.50 12.67 -32.01
N LYS A 7 -59.44 11.47 -32.60
CA LYS A 7 -58.67 10.35 -32.03
C LYS A 7 -57.18 10.66 -32.14
N MET A 8 -56.58 11.11 -31.04
CA MET A 8 -55.13 11.18 -30.87
C MET A 8 -54.64 9.78 -30.50
N GLU A 9 -54.29 8.98 -31.51
CA GLU A 9 -53.65 7.69 -31.32
C GLU A 9 -52.18 7.93 -30.97
N SER A 10 -51.83 7.82 -29.68
CA SER A 10 -50.45 7.92 -29.21
C SER A 10 -49.71 6.61 -29.48
N GLU A 11 -49.22 6.43 -30.69
CA GLU A 11 -48.22 5.39 -30.98
C GLU A 11 -46.87 5.83 -30.39
N TRP A 12 -46.49 5.23 -29.25
CA TRP A 12 -45.11 5.30 -28.79
C TRP A 12 -44.21 4.65 -29.85
N PRO A 13 -43.07 5.25 -30.21
CA PRO A 13 -42.16 4.62 -31.17
C PRO A 13 -41.69 3.30 -30.57
N THR A 14 -41.99 2.19 -31.25
CA THR A 14 -41.54 0.87 -30.85
C THR A 14 -40.02 0.84 -30.93
N THR A 15 -39.38 0.57 -29.79
CA THR A 15 -37.92 0.42 -29.72
C THR A 15 -37.48 -0.63 -30.75
N PRO A 16 -36.53 -0.31 -31.64
CA PRO A 16 -35.97 -1.30 -32.56
C PRO A 16 -35.46 -2.50 -31.76
N PRO A 17 -35.55 -3.73 -32.29
CA PRO A 17 -35.00 -4.88 -31.59
C PRO A 17 -33.50 -4.64 -31.41
N LEU A 18 -33.03 -4.77 -30.17
CA LEU A 18 -31.61 -4.66 -29.86
C LEU A 18 -30.83 -5.64 -30.76
N PRO A 19 -29.71 -5.21 -31.37
CA PRO A 19 -28.86 -6.12 -32.12
C PRO A 19 -28.52 -7.30 -31.21
N LYS A 20 -28.56 -8.53 -31.73
CA LYS A 20 -28.13 -9.71 -30.98
C LYS A 20 -26.70 -9.44 -30.47
N VAL A 21 -26.57 -9.19 -29.17
CA VAL A 21 -25.29 -8.93 -28.53
C VAL A 21 -24.44 -10.18 -28.76
N GLN A 22 -23.45 -10.08 -29.65
CA GLN A 22 -22.40 -11.08 -29.71
C GLN A 22 -21.71 -11.04 -28.36
N VAL A 23 -21.66 -12.18 -27.67
CA VAL A 23 -20.89 -12.32 -26.43
C VAL A 23 -19.43 -12.19 -26.83
N VAL A 24 -18.94 -10.94 -26.81
CA VAL A 24 -17.52 -10.67 -26.89
C VAL A 24 -16.94 -11.15 -25.57
N ASP A 25 -15.92 -11.99 -25.64
CA ASP A 25 -15.19 -12.45 -24.47
C ASP A 25 -14.42 -11.24 -23.88
N VAL A 26 -15.10 -10.48 -23.02
CA VAL A 26 -14.52 -9.28 -22.38
C VAL A 26 -13.54 -9.77 -21.33
N PRO A 27 -12.22 -9.55 -21.50
CA PRO A 27 -11.24 -9.96 -20.52
C PRO A 27 -11.59 -9.37 -19.16
N ARG A 28 -11.41 -10.13 -18.09
CA ARG A 28 -11.63 -9.64 -16.73
C ARG A 28 -10.79 -8.38 -16.51
N PHE A 29 -11.44 -7.21 -16.43
CA PHE A 29 -10.79 -5.91 -16.27
C PHE A 29 -10.87 -5.38 -14.83
N PHE A 30 -11.74 -5.97 -13.99
CA PHE A 30 -11.90 -5.58 -12.60
C PHE A 30 -11.13 -6.53 -11.67
N PHE A 31 -10.06 -6.01 -11.07
CA PHE A 31 -9.23 -6.71 -10.09
C PHE A 31 -9.31 -5.99 -8.74
N PRO A 32 -10.32 -6.29 -7.88
CA PRO A 32 -10.54 -5.55 -6.64
C PRO A 32 -9.34 -5.59 -5.66
N LYS A 33 -8.48 -6.59 -5.81
CA LYS A 33 -7.26 -6.78 -5.00
C LYS A 33 -5.96 -6.44 -5.73
N GLY A 34 -6.03 -6.02 -7.00
CA GLY A 34 -4.88 -5.91 -7.91
C GLY A 34 -4.63 -7.18 -8.72
N ILE A 35 -3.69 -7.13 -9.67
CA ILE A 35 -3.26 -8.28 -10.46
C ILE A 35 -2.26 -9.10 -9.63
N PRO A 36 -2.54 -10.38 -9.30
CA PRO A 36 -1.60 -11.21 -8.55
C PRO A 36 -0.24 -11.29 -9.23
N ILE A 37 0.83 -11.24 -8.42
CA ILE A 37 2.18 -11.54 -8.88
C ILE A 37 2.19 -12.99 -9.40
N SER A 38 2.85 -13.24 -10.53
CA SER A 38 2.99 -14.60 -11.05
C SER A 38 3.77 -15.49 -10.06
N ILE A 39 3.52 -16.80 -10.10
CA ILE A 39 4.27 -17.77 -9.27
C ILE A 39 5.77 -17.64 -9.51
N SER A 40 6.17 -17.49 -10.79
CA SER A 40 7.57 -17.29 -11.20
C SER A 40 8.20 -16.05 -10.56
N GLU A 41 7.50 -14.92 -10.55
CA GLU A 41 7.98 -13.67 -9.93
C GLU A 41 8.09 -13.80 -8.40
N ASN A 42 7.13 -14.47 -7.75
CA ASN A 42 7.20 -14.76 -6.31
C ASN A 42 8.42 -15.61 -5.97
N GLU A 43 8.65 -16.70 -6.72
CA GLU A 43 9.82 -17.54 -6.53
C GLU A 43 11.13 -16.79 -6.82
N ALA A 44 11.17 -15.97 -7.87
CA ALA A 44 12.34 -15.16 -8.20
C ALA A 44 12.67 -14.15 -7.09
N ALA A 45 11.66 -13.52 -6.48
CA ALA A 45 11.86 -12.64 -5.33
C ALA A 45 12.43 -13.40 -4.11
N LEU A 46 11.88 -14.57 -3.79
CA LEU A 46 12.36 -15.40 -2.70
C LEU A 46 13.79 -15.91 -2.93
N ARG A 47 14.17 -16.25 -4.16
CA ARG A 47 15.56 -16.61 -4.52
C ARG A 47 16.53 -15.47 -4.25
N ARG A 48 16.24 -14.25 -4.75
CA ARG A 48 17.08 -13.07 -4.51
C ARG A 48 17.24 -12.77 -3.02
N VAL A 49 16.16 -12.89 -2.25
CA VAL A 49 16.22 -12.70 -0.79
C VAL A 49 17.04 -13.81 -0.13
N SER A 50 16.91 -15.07 -0.56
CA SER A 50 17.71 -16.19 -0.05
C SER A 50 19.21 -15.97 -0.24
N ASP A 51 19.62 -15.41 -1.38
CA ASP A 51 21.04 -15.06 -1.66
C ASP A 51 21.55 -13.99 -0.68
N VAL A 52 20.73 -12.97 -0.39
CA VAL A 52 21.04 -11.93 0.60
C VAL A 52 21.15 -12.51 2.01
N PHE A 53 20.22 -13.38 2.41
CA PHE A 53 20.29 -14.06 3.72
C PHE A 53 21.55 -14.90 3.85
N SER A 54 21.95 -15.61 2.80
CA SER A 54 23.15 -16.45 2.79
C SER A 54 24.43 -15.60 2.96
N THR A 55 24.46 -14.40 2.35
CA THR A 55 25.58 -13.46 2.46
C THR A 55 25.70 -12.85 3.86
N ILE A 56 24.57 -12.63 4.53
CA ILE A 56 24.49 -12.00 5.86
C ILE A 56 24.78 -12.98 7.01
N GLY A 57 24.69 -14.29 6.79
CA GLY A 57 24.83 -15.31 7.84
C GLY A 57 23.51 -15.88 8.36
N ASN A 58 22.46 -15.90 7.52
CA ASN A 58 21.14 -16.53 7.73
C ASN A 58 20.25 -15.95 8.85
N LYS A 59 20.76 -15.01 9.65
CA LYS A 59 20.01 -14.28 10.66
C LYS A 59 20.09 -12.79 10.36
N VAL A 60 18.99 -12.23 9.86
CA VAL A 60 18.88 -10.81 9.50
C VAL A 60 18.33 -10.04 10.70
N THR A 61 18.97 -8.93 11.05
CA THR A 61 18.46 -7.92 11.98
C THR A 61 17.99 -6.68 11.23
N MET A 62 17.37 -5.73 11.93
CA MET A 62 16.91 -4.46 11.37
C MET A 62 17.95 -3.72 10.50
N ILE A 63 19.23 -3.83 10.85
CA ILE A 63 20.33 -3.15 10.15
C ILE A 63 20.41 -3.61 8.69
N ASN A 64 20.13 -4.88 8.42
CA ASN A 64 20.39 -5.50 7.11
C ASN A 64 19.10 -5.55 6.25
N MET A 65 17.97 -5.06 6.79
CA MET A 65 16.68 -5.13 6.12
C MET A 65 16.59 -4.29 4.84
N ALA A 66 17.43 -3.26 4.70
CA ALA A 66 17.47 -2.48 3.46
C ALA A 66 17.88 -3.35 2.25
N GLU A 67 18.82 -4.28 2.43
CA GLU A 67 19.26 -5.20 1.38
C GLU A 67 18.18 -6.24 1.06
N VAL A 68 17.51 -6.77 2.09
CA VAL A 68 16.39 -7.71 1.95
C VAL A 68 15.24 -7.07 1.17
N CYS A 69 14.83 -5.85 1.54
CA CYS A 69 13.79 -5.11 0.82
C CYS A 69 14.18 -4.84 -0.64
N ARG A 70 15.43 -4.43 -0.90
CA ARG A 70 15.93 -4.21 -2.26
C ARG A 70 15.87 -5.48 -3.10
N ALA A 71 16.28 -6.63 -2.55
CA ALA A 71 16.22 -7.91 -3.23
C ALA A 71 14.76 -8.36 -3.52
N ALA A 72 13.84 -8.10 -2.60
CA ALA A 72 12.43 -8.41 -2.77
C ALA A 72 11.69 -7.45 -3.71
N GLY A 73 12.27 -6.29 -4.05
CA GLY A 73 11.58 -5.22 -4.79
C GLY A 73 10.58 -4.45 -3.93
N ILE A 74 10.80 -4.42 -2.61
CA ILE A 74 10.00 -3.65 -1.66
C ILE A 74 10.66 -2.27 -1.47
N PRO A 75 9.91 -1.17 -1.45
CA PRO A 75 10.46 0.13 -1.13
C PRO A 75 11.19 0.14 0.22
N ILE A 76 12.42 0.71 0.25
CA ILE A 76 13.32 0.60 1.41
C ILE A 76 12.72 1.20 2.68
N TYR A 77 11.88 2.24 2.56
CA TYR A 77 11.23 2.85 3.72
C TYR A 77 10.23 1.90 4.42
N TRP A 78 9.85 0.77 3.83
CA TRP A 78 9.00 -0.24 4.48
C TRP A 78 9.80 -1.18 5.38
N LYS A 79 11.14 -1.12 5.36
CA LYS A 79 12.02 -2.12 5.98
C LYS A 79 11.70 -2.40 7.45
N ARG A 80 11.34 -1.36 8.22
CA ARG A 80 10.92 -1.49 9.63
C ARG A 80 9.64 -2.30 9.73
N SER A 81 8.61 -1.90 9.01
CA SER A 81 7.31 -2.59 9.02
C SER A 81 7.43 -4.02 8.50
N VAL A 82 8.26 -4.29 7.48
CA VAL A 82 8.50 -5.65 6.98
C VAL A 82 9.16 -6.51 8.05
N TYR A 83 10.19 -5.99 8.72
CA TYR A 83 10.89 -6.70 9.79
C TYR A 83 9.94 -7.04 10.94
N ASP A 84 9.20 -6.04 11.43
CA ASP A 84 8.23 -6.15 12.51
C ASP A 84 7.12 -7.17 12.17
N SER A 85 6.66 -7.15 10.91
CA SER A 85 5.65 -8.09 10.40
C SER A 85 6.20 -9.52 10.28
N CYS A 86 7.48 -9.68 9.94
CA CYS A 86 8.13 -11.00 9.86
C CYS A 86 8.36 -11.63 11.25
N CYS A 87 8.74 -10.82 12.25
CA CYS A 87 9.01 -11.32 13.61
C CYS A 87 7.81 -11.23 14.57
N ASN A 88 6.64 -10.77 14.12
CA ASN A 88 5.47 -10.47 14.96
C ASN A 88 5.81 -9.49 16.11
N ASN A 89 6.58 -8.44 15.83
CA ASN A 89 7.08 -7.45 16.79
C ASN A 89 7.97 -8.02 17.92
N LEU A 90 8.51 -9.24 17.74
CA LEU A 90 9.44 -9.82 18.71
C LEU A 90 10.86 -9.30 18.47
N PRO A 91 11.63 -8.99 19.54
CA PRO A 91 13.01 -8.51 19.43
C PRO A 91 13.98 -9.67 19.13
N ARG A 92 13.82 -10.29 17.96
CA ARG A 92 14.64 -11.41 17.49
C ARG A 92 15.06 -11.20 16.03
N PRO A 93 16.19 -11.77 15.60
CA PRO A 93 16.51 -11.85 14.18
C PRO A 93 15.46 -12.65 13.40
N ILE A 94 15.31 -12.32 12.12
CA ILE A 94 14.47 -13.06 11.17
C ILE A 94 15.32 -14.07 10.40
N THR A 95 14.73 -15.22 10.11
CA THR A 95 15.28 -16.25 9.22
C THR A 95 14.63 -16.16 7.83
N ILE A 96 15.22 -16.84 6.84
CA ILE A 96 14.62 -16.91 5.50
C ILE A 96 13.22 -17.56 5.54
N ALA A 97 12.99 -18.49 6.47
CA ALA A 97 11.70 -19.13 6.67
C ALA A 97 10.65 -18.14 7.20
N ASP A 98 11.03 -17.24 8.11
CA ASP A 98 10.15 -16.17 8.62
C ASP A 98 9.74 -15.24 7.46
N PHE A 99 10.73 -14.77 6.68
CA PHE A 99 10.48 -13.89 5.53
C PHE A 99 9.63 -14.59 4.47
N ALA A 100 9.95 -15.83 4.09
CA ALA A 100 9.20 -16.57 3.08
C ALA A 100 7.75 -16.84 3.51
N SER A 101 7.53 -17.17 4.79
CA SER A 101 6.19 -17.34 5.35
C SER A 101 5.39 -16.03 5.29
N TRP A 102 6.00 -14.91 5.67
CA TRP A 102 5.38 -13.60 5.57
C TRP A 102 5.07 -13.20 4.12
N TRP A 103 6.05 -13.32 3.22
CA TRP A 103 5.95 -12.98 1.81
C TRP A 103 4.81 -13.76 1.13
N ASN A 104 4.78 -15.08 1.30
CA ASN A 104 3.75 -15.94 0.71
C ASN A 104 2.34 -15.57 1.21
N ARG A 105 2.19 -15.26 2.51
CA ARG A 105 0.89 -14.84 3.06
C ARG A 105 0.46 -13.48 2.50
N MET A 106 1.39 -12.54 2.39
CA MET A 106 1.13 -11.22 1.82
C MET A 106 0.73 -11.33 0.34
N THR A 107 1.52 -11.99 -0.51
CA THR A 107 1.25 -12.10 -1.95
C THR A 107 -0.03 -12.87 -2.26
N ALA A 108 -0.46 -13.77 -1.37
CA ALA A 108 -1.72 -14.49 -1.50
C ALA A 108 -2.97 -13.61 -1.33
N VAL A 109 -2.87 -12.47 -0.63
CA VAL A 109 -4.04 -11.61 -0.34
C VAL A 109 -3.93 -10.18 -0.86
N ALA A 110 -2.72 -9.68 -1.06
CA ALA A 110 -2.41 -8.30 -1.43
C ALA A 110 -1.67 -8.26 -2.78
N HIS A 111 -2.37 -7.87 -3.83
CA HIS A 111 -1.84 -7.99 -5.20
C HIS A 111 -1.35 -6.68 -5.79
N ASP A 112 -1.67 -5.54 -5.18
CA ASP A 112 -1.13 -4.23 -5.54
C ASP A 112 -0.31 -3.60 -4.41
N GLU A 113 0.37 -2.50 -4.72
CA GLU A 113 1.23 -1.81 -3.77
C GLU A 113 0.47 -1.32 -2.54
N ALA A 114 -0.72 -0.74 -2.73
CA ALA A 114 -1.54 -0.22 -1.62
C ALA A 114 -1.99 -1.31 -0.65
N SER A 115 -2.47 -2.45 -1.17
CA SER A 115 -2.86 -3.59 -0.35
C SER A 115 -1.65 -4.21 0.35
N ARG A 116 -0.48 -4.28 -0.29
CA ARG A 116 0.74 -4.78 0.35
C ARG A 116 1.22 -3.85 1.45
N PHE A 117 1.14 -2.54 1.23
CA PHE A 117 1.48 -1.55 2.26
C PHE A 117 0.59 -1.70 3.48
N VAL A 118 -0.75 -1.72 3.28
CA VAL A 118 -1.72 -1.90 4.37
C VAL A 118 -1.50 -3.23 5.08
N TYR A 119 -1.29 -4.33 4.35
CA TYR A 119 -1.01 -5.64 4.94
C TYR A 119 0.26 -5.63 5.81
N THR A 120 1.32 -4.99 5.32
CA THR A 120 2.62 -4.94 5.99
C THR A 120 2.54 -4.17 7.31
N LEU A 121 1.82 -3.05 7.34
CA LEU A 121 1.72 -2.19 8.52
C LEU A 121 0.61 -2.63 9.48
N ALA A 122 -0.59 -2.95 8.98
CA ALA A 122 -1.75 -3.27 9.82
C ALA A 122 -1.80 -4.74 10.27
N GLY A 123 -1.09 -5.62 9.55
CA GLY A 123 -1.12 -7.07 9.73
C GLY A 123 -2.23 -7.78 8.93
N PRO A 124 -2.31 -9.12 9.03
CA PRO A 124 -3.15 -9.95 8.16
C PRO A 124 -4.66 -9.83 8.42
N HIS A 125 -5.06 -9.28 9.56
CA HIS A 125 -6.47 -9.25 10.00
C HIS A 125 -7.17 -7.90 9.74
N ARG A 126 -6.43 -6.88 9.31
CA ARG A 126 -6.97 -5.53 9.08
C ARG A 126 -6.71 -5.10 7.65
N ASN A 127 -7.74 -4.50 7.03
CA ASN A 127 -7.70 -3.93 5.68
C ASN A 127 -7.71 -2.38 5.72
N TYR A 128 -7.30 -1.82 6.84
CA TYR A 128 -7.19 -0.38 7.07
C TYR A 128 -6.00 -0.07 7.99
N LEU A 129 -5.47 1.14 7.89
CA LEU A 129 -4.41 1.66 8.74
C LEU A 129 -4.97 2.63 9.78
N THR A 130 -4.51 2.49 11.02
CA THR A 130 -4.71 3.48 12.08
C THR A 130 -3.47 4.38 12.24
N LYS A 131 -3.55 5.39 13.10
CA LYS A 131 -2.45 6.32 13.36
C LYS A 131 -1.23 5.60 13.91
N GLU A 132 -1.46 4.64 14.80
CA GLU A 132 -0.45 3.85 15.50
C GLU A 132 0.33 2.97 14.52
N ASP A 133 -0.31 2.47 13.47
CA ASP A 133 0.31 1.61 12.45
C ASP A 133 1.37 2.37 11.62
N LEU A 134 1.24 3.70 11.50
CA LEU A 134 2.19 4.57 10.78
C LEU A 134 3.36 5.02 11.65
N ALA A 135 3.28 4.91 12.97
CA ALA A 135 4.32 5.42 13.85
C ALA A 135 5.68 4.71 13.67
N PRO A 136 5.78 3.36 13.56
CA PRO A 136 7.07 2.68 13.42
C PRO A 136 7.82 3.07 12.13
N ILE A 137 7.09 3.19 11.02
CA ILE A 137 7.69 3.54 9.72
C ILE A 137 8.21 4.99 9.73
N LEU A 138 7.50 5.91 10.39
CA LEU A 138 7.93 7.30 10.52
C LEU A 138 9.13 7.46 11.46
N LYS A 139 9.19 6.68 12.53
CA LYS A 139 10.36 6.66 13.42
C LYS A 139 11.61 6.15 12.69
N ASP A 140 11.51 5.05 11.96
CA ASP A 140 12.63 4.54 11.13
C ASP A 140 13.06 5.55 10.06
N LEU A 141 12.11 6.32 9.49
CA LEU A 141 12.43 7.38 8.53
C LEU A 141 13.28 8.50 9.17
N ILE A 142 12.96 8.95 10.38
CA ILE A 142 13.76 9.94 11.12
C ILE A 142 15.18 9.39 11.41
N GLU A 143 15.25 8.12 11.79
CA GLU A 143 16.50 7.44 12.12
C GLU A 143 17.38 7.08 10.92
N THR A 144 16.87 7.12 9.69
CA THR A 144 17.59 6.61 8.52
C THR A 144 17.74 7.64 7.41
N PHE A 145 16.81 8.58 7.27
CA PHE A 145 16.83 9.55 6.20
C PHE A 145 17.85 10.67 6.46
N PRO A 146 18.84 10.88 5.57
CA PRO A 146 19.86 11.91 5.77
C PRO A 146 19.28 13.33 5.92
N GLY A 147 18.16 13.63 5.25
CA GLY A 147 17.50 14.94 5.34
C GLY A 147 16.81 15.22 6.68
N LEU A 148 16.68 14.22 7.56
CA LEU A 148 16.15 14.39 8.92
C LEU A 148 17.24 14.22 9.99
N HIS A 149 18.53 14.30 9.61
CA HIS A 149 19.65 14.19 10.55
C HIS A 149 19.53 15.18 11.71
N PHE A 150 19.08 16.42 11.44
CA PHE A 150 18.87 17.44 12.47
C PHE A 150 17.78 17.04 13.49
N LEU A 151 16.74 16.31 13.07
CA LEU A 151 15.75 15.78 13.99
C LEU A 151 16.32 14.63 14.80
N ARG A 152 17.19 13.79 14.22
CA ARG A 152 17.78 12.63 14.90
C ARG A 152 18.49 13.03 16.20
N GLU A 153 19.17 14.17 16.22
CA GLU A 153 19.87 14.69 17.41
C GLU A 153 18.92 15.27 18.47
N ALA A 154 17.67 15.56 18.11
CA ALA A 154 16.70 16.23 18.95
C ALA A 154 15.51 15.30 19.28
N GLU A 155 15.79 14.27 20.09
CA GLU A 155 14.84 13.20 20.47
C GLU A 155 13.51 13.75 21.04
N GLU A 156 13.56 14.86 21.77
CA GLU A 156 12.38 15.54 22.34
C GLU A 156 11.35 15.99 21.29
N PHE A 157 11.76 16.17 20.03
CA PHE A 157 10.88 16.56 18.94
C PHE A 157 10.37 15.37 18.12
N HIS A 158 10.92 14.16 18.30
CA HIS A 158 10.56 13.00 17.48
C HIS A 158 9.07 12.68 17.57
N SER A 159 8.54 12.57 18.78
CA SER A 159 7.12 12.26 18.99
C SER A 159 6.19 13.30 18.37
N ARG A 160 6.50 14.59 18.58
CA ARG A 160 5.72 15.72 18.01
C ARG A 160 5.77 15.73 16.49
N TYR A 161 6.94 15.43 15.93
CA TYR A 161 7.14 15.35 14.50
C TYR A 161 6.32 14.19 13.89
N VAL A 162 6.43 12.99 14.48
CA VAL A 162 5.67 11.81 14.05
C VAL A 162 4.16 12.08 14.11
N GLU A 163 3.65 12.64 15.21
CA GLU A 163 2.24 13.01 15.34
C GLU A 163 1.80 13.99 14.25
N THR A 164 2.58 15.03 14.00
CA THR A 164 2.28 16.05 12.98
C THR A 164 2.20 15.44 11.58
N VAL A 165 3.16 14.57 11.23
CA VAL A 165 3.18 13.88 9.94
C VAL A 165 1.97 12.95 9.82
N ILE A 166 1.65 12.17 10.86
CA ILE A 166 0.48 11.29 10.86
C ILE A 166 -0.80 12.09 10.64
N VAL A 167 -0.98 13.22 11.35
CA VAL A 167 -2.17 14.06 11.18
C VAL A 167 -2.30 14.56 9.74
N ARG A 168 -1.19 15.02 9.14
CA ARG A 168 -1.18 15.47 7.74
C ARG A 168 -1.47 14.34 6.74
N ILE A 169 -0.96 13.13 6.98
CA ILE A 169 -1.30 11.94 6.17
C ILE A 169 -2.80 11.63 6.27
N PHE A 170 -3.36 11.60 7.48
CA PHE A 170 -4.78 11.36 7.68
C PHE A 170 -5.65 12.44 7.03
N TRP A 171 -5.24 13.72 7.13
CA TRP A 171 -5.91 14.83 6.45
C TRP A 171 -5.94 14.66 4.92
N ALA A 172 -4.81 14.25 4.33
CA ALA A 172 -4.70 14.09 2.88
C ALA A 172 -5.42 12.83 2.36
N VAL A 173 -5.29 11.70 3.07
CA VAL A 173 -5.68 10.37 2.58
C VAL A 173 -7.03 9.90 3.14
N ASN A 174 -7.33 10.12 4.42
CA ASN A 174 -8.55 9.61 5.07
C ASN A 174 -9.77 10.51 4.77
N ARG A 175 -10.21 10.49 3.51
CA ARG A 175 -11.37 11.29 3.03
C ARG A 175 -12.68 10.91 3.70
N SER A 176 -12.78 9.70 4.25
CA SER A 176 -13.95 9.22 4.98
C SER A 176 -14.06 9.75 6.42
N TRP A 177 -13.01 10.37 6.96
CA TRP A 177 -12.97 10.87 8.36
C TRP A 177 -13.26 9.80 9.43
N THR A 178 -13.12 8.53 9.06
CA THR A 178 -13.37 7.39 9.94
C THR A 178 -12.23 7.15 10.94
N GLY A 179 -11.10 7.83 10.77
CA GLY A 179 -9.87 7.52 11.51
C GLY A 179 -9.21 6.21 11.05
N ARG A 180 -9.61 5.67 9.89
CA ARG A 180 -9.11 4.43 9.31
C ARG A 180 -8.83 4.61 7.82
N ILE A 181 -7.56 4.64 7.42
CA ILE A 181 -7.19 4.71 6.00
C ILE A 181 -7.41 3.35 5.35
N THR A 182 -8.39 3.25 4.47
CA THR A 182 -8.68 2.01 3.72
C THR A 182 -7.73 1.84 2.52
N ILE A 183 -7.58 0.60 2.04
CA ILE A 183 -6.80 0.32 0.81
C ILE A 183 -7.29 1.18 -0.37
N ASN A 184 -8.61 1.38 -0.51
CA ASN A 184 -9.17 2.18 -1.59
C ASN A 184 -8.86 3.68 -1.47
N GLU A 185 -8.86 4.23 -0.25
CA GLU A 185 -8.42 5.61 -0.02
C GLU A 185 -6.93 5.77 -0.37
N LEU A 186 -6.11 4.81 0.03
CA LEU A 186 -4.68 4.82 -0.28
C LEU A 186 -4.42 4.74 -1.79
N ARG A 187 -5.13 3.87 -2.52
CA ARG A 187 -5.05 3.75 -4.00
C ARG A 187 -5.43 5.04 -4.73
N ARG A 188 -6.36 5.83 -4.17
CA ARG A 188 -6.80 7.11 -4.76
C ARG A 188 -5.90 8.28 -4.37
N SER A 189 -5.06 8.10 -3.37
CA SER A 189 -4.10 9.10 -2.93
C SER A 189 -2.80 8.99 -3.73
N ASN A 190 -2.07 10.09 -3.81
CA ASN A 190 -0.70 10.12 -4.33
C ASN A 190 0.35 9.64 -3.30
N PHE A 191 -0.07 9.09 -2.15
CA PHE A 191 0.83 8.76 -1.04
C PHE A 191 1.95 7.79 -1.46
N LEU A 192 1.62 6.72 -2.20
CA LEU A 192 2.62 5.73 -2.64
C LEU A 192 3.41 6.21 -3.86
N GLU A 193 2.81 6.99 -4.75
CA GLU A 193 3.51 7.56 -5.91
C GLU A 193 4.59 8.54 -5.49
N VAL A 194 4.27 9.40 -4.53
CA VAL A 194 5.23 10.35 -3.95
C VAL A 194 6.36 9.60 -3.24
N ASN A 195 6.08 8.42 -2.68
CA ASN A 195 7.09 7.58 -2.07
C ASN A 195 7.98 6.80 -3.07
N ASN A 196 7.53 6.54 -4.30
CA ASN A 196 8.26 5.73 -5.29
C ASN A 196 9.14 6.54 -6.26
N LYS A 197 8.75 7.78 -6.60
CA LYS A 197 9.47 8.57 -7.61
C LYS A 197 10.50 9.54 -7.04
N VAL A 198 10.40 9.90 -5.78
CA VAL A 198 11.01 11.15 -5.33
C VAL A 198 11.55 11.01 -3.93
N LYS A 199 12.82 11.39 -3.80
CA LYS A 199 13.38 12.17 -2.69
C LYS A 199 12.31 12.44 -1.61
N CYS A 200 12.43 11.81 -0.45
CA CYS A 200 11.61 12.15 0.72
C CYS A 200 11.66 13.67 1.04
N GLU A 201 12.62 14.40 0.46
CA GLU A 201 12.63 15.84 0.36
C GLU A 201 11.28 16.48 0.00
N ASP A 202 10.44 15.98 -0.91
CA ASP A 202 9.25 16.75 -1.31
C ASP A 202 8.07 16.60 -0.35
N LEU A 203 7.84 15.41 0.21
CA LEU A 203 6.90 15.25 1.33
C LEU A 203 7.39 16.02 2.55
N LEU A 204 8.68 15.94 2.88
CA LEU A 204 9.24 16.65 4.04
C LEU A 204 9.30 18.17 3.82
N LYS A 205 9.63 18.66 2.63
CA LYS A 205 9.65 20.11 2.31
C LYS A 205 8.24 20.69 2.27
N GLN A 206 7.25 19.98 1.72
CA GLN A 206 5.85 20.42 1.81
C GLN A 206 5.28 20.26 3.23
N THR A 207 5.88 19.39 4.06
CA THR A 207 5.39 19.08 5.41
C THR A 207 6.10 19.90 6.51
N ILE A 208 7.29 20.44 6.27
CA ILE A 208 8.11 21.18 7.26
C ILE A 208 8.23 22.67 6.90
N CYS A 209 8.04 23.07 5.64
CA CYS A 209 8.13 24.49 5.24
C CYS A 209 6.80 25.27 5.31
N LEU A 210 5.91 24.89 6.24
CA LEU A 210 4.80 25.71 6.78
C LEU A 210 4.81 25.54 8.30
#